data_AF-A0A7C9BYL6-F1
#
_entry.id   AF-A0A7C9BYL6-F1
#
_cell.length_a   1.000
_cell.length_b   1.000
_cell.length_c   1.000
_cell.angle_alpha   90.00
_cell.angle_beta   90.00
_cell.angle_gamma   90.00
#
_symmetry.space_group_name_H-M   'P 1'
#
loop_
_entity.id
_entity.type
_entity.pdbx_description
1 polymer ?
#
loop_
_entity_poly.entity_id
_entity_poly.type
_entity_poly.pdbx_seq_one_letter_code
_entity_poly.pdbx_strand_id
1 'polypeptide(L)'
;MNLFTPLTLPNGAVIPNRLAKAAMEENMADADHAPSDALLRLYQAWADGQAGLILTGNVMVDGRAMTGPNGVVLDSDAHLDRFRRWAQIARSGGGHVWMQINHPGRQMQAALGQTTLAPSAVPLALGALSKQFPVPKEMTQADIAEVQQRFVRAAQLAEQSGFTGVQIHAAHGYLLSQFLSPLTNRRQDQWGGSIENRARLLLDIVRAVRATVSPAFVVAVKLNSADFQRGGFSADDAKRVVELLNPLDVDLVELSGGSYEVPAMQGEARDGRTLAREAYFLEFARDIAAVARMPLMVTGGIRRRAVAEQVVASGVAMVGIATALSIDPNLPRDWRAGKDSAPVLQPIRWKNKVLGALANMAVVKFQLTRLSEGRRTNPQVSPLRALVRQQLAAQCQTRRYRKWMAGRAAGPRA
;
A
#
# COMPACT_ATOMS: atom_id res chain seq x y z
N MET A 1 -25.88 -0.83 -8.13
CA MET A 1 -25.06 -0.89 -6.89
C MET A 1 -24.87 0.53 -6.38
N ASN A 2 -24.92 0.76 -5.06
CA ASN A 2 -24.71 2.09 -4.45
C ASN A 2 -23.53 2.00 -3.46
N LEU A 3 -22.78 3.10 -3.29
CA LEU A 3 -21.70 3.26 -2.31
C LEU A 3 -22.02 2.70 -0.92
N PHE A 4 -23.25 2.86 -0.42
CA PHE A 4 -23.61 2.49 0.96
C PHE A 4 -24.29 1.12 1.09
N THR A 5 -24.31 0.34 0.02
CA THR A 5 -24.76 -1.07 0.08
C THR A 5 -23.61 -1.97 0.53
N PRO A 6 -23.88 -3.02 1.33
CA PRO A 6 -22.85 -3.98 1.70
C PRO A 6 -22.22 -4.70 0.50
N LEU A 7 -21.00 -5.21 0.70
CA LEU A 7 -20.28 -6.08 -0.23
C LEU A 7 -19.95 -7.39 0.47
N THR A 8 -20.53 -8.49 -0.01
CA THR A 8 -20.16 -9.85 0.40
C THR A 8 -18.96 -10.32 -0.42
N LEU A 9 -17.92 -10.79 0.27
CA LEU A 9 -16.70 -11.33 -0.34
C LEU A 9 -16.84 -12.84 -0.59
N PRO A 10 -15.97 -13.43 -1.44
CA PRO A 10 -15.97 -14.87 -1.71
C PRO A 10 -15.93 -15.76 -0.47
N ASN A 11 -15.16 -15.39 0.56
CA ASN A 11 -15.11 -16.13 1.82
C ASN A 11 -16.32 -15.91 2.77
N GLY A 12 -17.33 -15.13 2.34
CA GLY A 12 -18.54 -14.85 3.11
C GLY A 12 -18.47 -13.63 4.04
N ALA A 13 -17.32 -12.98 4.18
CA ALA A 13 -17.22 -11.74 4.95
C ALA A 13 -18.02 -10.60 4.30
N VAL A 14 -18.61 -9.72 5.12
CA VAL A 14 -19.50 -8.64 4.65
C VAL A 14 -18.94 -7.28 5.03
N ILE A 15 -18.48 -6.53 4.03
CA ILE A 15 -18.06 -5.14 4.20
C ILE A 15 -19.30 -4.25 4.18
N PRO A 16 -19.53 -3.37 5.18
CA PRO A 16 -20.80 -2.67 5.36
C PRO A 16 -21.08 -1.57 4.32
N ASN A 17 -20.06 -1.13 3.57
CA ASN A 17 -20.20 -0.21 2.45
C ASN A 17 -18.99 -0.32 1.52
N ARG A 18 -19.09 0.28 0.34
CA ARG A 18 -18.12 0.17 -0.77
C ARG A 18 -17.06 1.27 -0.77
N LEU A 19 -16.88 1.98 0.35
CA LEU A 19 -15.89 3.03 0.51
C LEU A 19 -14.73 2.53 1.39
N ALA A 20 -13.55 2.46 0.80
CA ALA A 20 -12.34 2.05 1.49
C ALA A 20 -11.38 3.21 1.74
N LYS A 21 -10.86 3.33 2.97
CA LYS A 21 -9.60 4.04 3.20
C LYS A 21 -8.49 3.22 2.57
N ALA A 22 -7.98 3.70 1.45
CA ALA A 22 -6.87 3.06 0.76
C ALA A 22 -5.56 3.23 1.55
N ALA A 23 -4.63 2.31 1.35
CA ALA A 23 -3.33 2.34 2.02
C ALA A 23 -2.57 3.64 1.76
N MET A 24 -2.03 4.23 2.82
CA MET A 24 -1.18 5.42 2.79
C MET A 24 -0.04 5.18 3.76
N GLU A 25 1.20 5.41 3.36
CA GLU A 25 2.34 5.17 4.23
C GLU A 25 2.46 6.25 5.32
N GLU A 26 2.26 5.87 6.59
CA GLU A 26 2.29 6.79 7.72
C GLU A 26 3.71 7.04 8.27
N ASN A 27 4.56 6.00 8.34
CA ASN A 27 5.86 6.04 9.05
C ASN A 27 5.72 6.53 10.51
N MET A 28 4.77 5.97 11.27
CA MET A 28 4.46 6.37 12.65
C MET A 28 4.58 5.20 13.64
N ALA A 29 5.55 4.31 13.44
CA ALA A 29 5.90 3.33 14.46
C ALA A 29 6.65 3.97 15.64
N ASP A 30 6.74 3.25 16.75
CA ASP A 30 7.63 3.60 17.86
C ASP A 30 9.07 3.11 17.63
N ALA A 31 9.96 3.34 18.61
CA ALA A 31 11.39 3.01 18.48
C ALA A 31 11.67 1.52 18.30
N ASP A 32 10.74 0.67 18.72
CA ASP A 32 10.73 -0.78 18.57
C ASP A 32 10.03 -1.24 17.27
N HIS A 33 9.59 -0.30 16.43
CA HIS A 33 8.84 -0.53 15.20
C HIS A 33 7.44 -1.15 15.39
N ALA A 34 6.90 -1.13 16.60
CA ALA A 34 5.50 -1.48 16.86
C ALA A 34 4.56 -0.27 16.68
N PRO A 35 3.23 -0.48 16.54
CA PRO A 35 2.24 0.58 16.34
C PRO A 35 2.21 1.59 17.49
N SER A 36 2.53 2.86 17.24
CA SER A 36 2.52 3.92 18.27
C SER A 36 1.11 4.38 18.63
N ASP A 37 0.94 5.00 19.81
CA ASP A 37 -0.35 5.60 20.18
C ASP A 37 -0.81 6.69 19.20
N ALA A 38 0.14 7.39 18.55
CA ALA A 38 -0.18 8.36 17.50
C ALA A 38 -0.79 7.68 16.27
N LEU A 39 -0.24 6.53 15.87
CA LEU A 39 -0.81 5.71 14.80
C LEU A 39 -2.21 5.21 15.18
N LEU A 40 -2.40 4.71 16.40
CA LEU A 40 -3.71 4.28 16.88
C LEU A 40 -4.76 5.41 16.80
N ARG A 41 -4.43 6.63 17.24
CA ARG A 41 -5.33 7.80 17.12
C ARG A 41 -5.66 8.15 15.68
N LEU A 42 -4.69 8.04 14.77
CA LEU A 42 -4.93 8.27 13.35
C LEU A 42 -5.95 7.26 12.79
N TYR A 43 -5.88 5.99 13.18
CA TYR A 43 -6.83 4.97 12.75
C TYR A 43 -8.19 5.10 13.42
N GLN A 44 -8.25 5.58 14.66
CA GLN A 44 -9.51 5.95 15.31
C GLN A 44 -10.26 7.00 14.47
N ALA A 45 -9.57 8.03 13.96
CA ALA A 45 -10.21 9.07 13.15
C ALA A 45 -10.88 8.48 11.89
N TRP A 46 -10.26 7.50 11.22
CA TRP A 46 -10.86 6.81 10.07
C TRP A 46 -11.98 5.85 10.47
N ALA A 47 -11.87 5.18 11.62
CA ALA A 47 -12.93 4.35 12.17
C ALA A 47 -14.19 5.19 12.45
N ASP A 48 -14.04 6.35 13.10
CA ASP A 48 -15.13 7.30 13.38
C ASP A 48 -15.79 7.83 12.09
N GLY A 49 -15.02 7.88 11.00
CA GLY A 49 -15.47 8.24 9.67
C GLY A 49 -16.29 7.16 8.94
N GLN A 50 -16.40 5.96 9.51
CA GLN A 50 -17.26 4.87 9.04
C GLN A 50 -16.99 4.40 7.61
N ALA A 51 -15.71 4.40 7.19
CA ALA A 51 -15.30 3.68 5.98
C ALA A 51 -15.65 2.19 6.14
N GLY A 52 -16.15 1.56 5.06
CA GLY A 52 -16.49 0.14 5.09
C GLY A 52 -15.25 -0.74 5.22
N LEU A 53 -14.14 -0.30 4.64
CA LEU A 53 -12.83 -0.94 4.75
C LEU A 53 -11.76 0.09 5.11
N ILE A 54 -10.87 -0.27 6.02
CA ILE A 54 -9.65 0.49 6.33
C ILE A 54 -8.45 -0.40 6.01
N LEU A 55 -7.69 -0.02 4.97
CA LEU A 55 -6.39 -0.63 4.69
C LEU A 55 -5.31 0.07 5.51
N THR A 56 -4.43 -0.71 6.14
CA THR A 56 -3.26 -0.09 6.78
C THR A 56 -2.33 0.53 5.74
N GLY A 57 -1.42 1.42 6.15
CA GLY A 57 -0.19 1.62 5.37
C GLY A 57 0.69 0.37 5.36
N ASN A 58 1.86 0.48 4.74
CA ASN A 58 2.83 -0.61 4.68
C ASN A 58 3.20 -1.10 6.09
N VAL A 59 2.85 -2.34 6.40
CA VAL A 59 3.46 -3.11 7.48
C VAL A 59 4.53 -4.00 6.87
N MET A 60 5.77 -3.81 7.33
CA MET A 60 6.92 -4.49 6.78
C MET A 60 7.00 -5.92 7.34
N VAL A 61 7.17 -6.89 6.45
CA VAL A 61 7.30 -8.31 6.83
C VAL A 61 8.67 -8.66 7.41
N ASP A 62 9.62 -7.74 7.32
CA ASP A 62 11.00 -7.89 7.79
C ASP A 62 11.59 -6.53 8.19
N GLY A 63 12.12 -6.42 9.41
CA GLY A 63 12.78 -5.19 9.89
C GLY A 63 14.02 -4.78 9.11
N ARG A 64 14.65 -5.70 8.35
CA ARG A 64 15.77 -5.43 7.45
C ARG A 64 15.32 -4.78 6.13
N ALA A 65 14.03 -4.81 5.83
CA ALA A 65 13.48 -4.40 4.54
C ALA A 65 12.39 -3.36 4.74
N MET A 66 12.77 -2.08 4.80
CA MET A 66 11.90 -0.97 5.18
C MET A 66 11.62 0.00 4.03
N THR A 67 10.36 0.46 3.90
CA THR A 67 10.01 1.55 2.97
C THR A 67 10.37 2.94 3.52
N GLY A 68 10.42 3.07 4.84
CA GLY A 68 10.91 4.27 5.54
C GLY A 68 11.41 3.94 6.95
N PRO A 69 12.19 4.85 7.55
CA PRO A 69 12.91 4.59 8.80
C PRO A 69 12.02 4.43 10.04
N ASN A 70 10.72 4.70 9.93
CA ASN A 70 9.78 4.64 11.05
C ASN A 70 8.51 3.86 10.68
N GLY A 71 8.65 2.91 9.74
CA GLY A 71 7.59 1.99 9.34
C GLY A 71 7.30 0.97 10.44
N VAL A 72 6.08 0.43 10.44
CA VAL A 72 5.67 -0.65 11.36
C VAL A 72 6.20 -1.98 10.84
N VAL A 73 6.70 -2.83 11.73
CA VAL A 73 7.23 -4.17 11.40
C VAL A 73 6.44 -5.22 12.14
N LEU A 74 5.98 -6.26 11.44
CA LEU A 74 5.33 -7.42 12.03
C LEU A 74 6.03 -8.71 11.58
N ASP A 75 7.20 -8.96 12.17
CA ASP A 75 8.05 -10.12 11.88
C ASP A 75 8.15 -11.12 13.05
N SER A 76 7.52 -10.80 14.20
CA SER A 76 7.52 -11.58 15.44
C SER A 76 6.29 -11.22 16.31
N ASP A 77 6.04 -12.01 17.36
CA ASP A 77 4.93 -11.84 18.31
C ASP A 77 5.26 -10.94 19.51
N ALA A 78 6.48 -10.40 19.60
CA ALA A 78 6.97 -9.62 20.75
C ALA A 78 6.09 -8.41 21.14
N HIS A 79 5.32 -7.86 20.20
CA HIS A 79 4.48 -6.67 20.43
C HIS A 79 3.01 -6.89 20.05
N LEU A 80 2.55 -8.15 20.03
CA LEU A 80 1.24 -8.52 19.50
C LEU A 80 0.07 -7.79 20.19
N ASP A 81 0.18 -7.48 21.48
CA ASP A 81 -0.84 -6.70 22.21
C ASP A 81 -1.07 -5.29 21.63
N ARG A 82 -0.01 -4.65 21.13
CA ARG A 82 -0.12 -3.33 20.48
C ARG A 82 -0.82 -3.44 19.13
N PHE A 83 -0.59 -4.53 18.40
CA PHE A 83 -1.32 -4.83 17.16
C PHE A 83 -2.78 -5.18 17.44
N ARG A 84 -3.08 -5.91 18.52
CA ARG A 84 -4.46 -6.15 18.98
C ARG A 84 -5.20 -4.86 19.26
N ARG A 85 -4.58 -3.95 20.00
CA ARG A 85 -5.15 -2.62 20.27
C ARG A 85 -5.36 -1.82 18.99
N TRP A 86 -4.43 -1.88 18.04
CA TRP A 86 -4.58 -1.22 16.74
C TRP A 86 -5.78 -1.77 15.95
N ALA A 87 -5.89 -3.09 15.82
CA ALA A 87 -7.00 -3.73 15.14
C ALA A 87 -8.35 -3.40 15.80
N GLN A 88 -8.42 -3.46 17.14
CA GLN A 88 -9.62 -3.12 17.90
C GLN A 88 -10.08 -1.68 17.65
N ILE A 89 -9.16 -0.72 17.76
CA ILE A 89 -9.43 0.71 17.53
C ILE A 89 -9.90 0.95 16.10
N ALA A 90 -9.17 0.43 15.11
CA ALA A 90 -9.50 0.65 13.72
C ALA A 90 -10.87 0.04 13.33
N ARG A 91 -11.29 -1.03 14.02
CA ARG A 91 -12.58 -1.70 13.79
C ARG A 91 -13.75 -1.07 14.53
N SER A 92 -13.53 -0.12 15.44
CA SER A 92 -14.58 0.42 16.31
C SER A 92 -15.74 1.09 15.56
N GLY A 93 -15.49 1.52 14.32
CA GLY A 93 -16.50 2.09 13.41
C GLY A 93 -17.38 1.06 12.68
N GLY A 94 -17.20 -0.24 12.95
CA GLY A 94 -17.96 -1.33 12.34
C GLY A 94 -17.47 -1.78 10.95
N GLY A 95 -16.41 -1.15 10.43
CA GLY A 95 -15.76 -1.53 9.18
C GLY A 95 -14.78 -2.70 9.33
N HIS A 96 -14.42 -3.29 8.19
CA HIS A 96 -13.28 -4.20 8.11
C HIS A 96 -11.97 -3.43 8.19
N VAL A 97 -10.94 -4.07 8.74
CA VAL A 97 -9.57 -3.54 8.76
C VAL A 97 -8.64 -4.62 8.25
N TRP A 98 -7.92 -4.34 7.16
CA TRP A 98 -6.94 -5.25 6.59
C TRP A 98 -5.54 -4.67 6.69
N MET A 99 -4.59 -5.50 7.11
CA MET A 99 -3.19 -5.13 7.16
C MET A 99 -2.57 -5.26 5.77
N GLN A 100 -2.05 -4.17 5.22
CA GLN A 100 -1.25 -4.22 4.00
C GLN A 100 0.18 -4.65 4.34
N ILE A 101 0.56 -5.87 3.95
CA ILE A 101 1.89 -6.43 4.18
C ILE A 101 2.78 -6.22 2.96
N ASN A 102 4.02 -5.78 3.18
CA ASN A 102 4.90 -5.34 2.10
C ASN A 102 6.39 -5.66 2.34
N HIS A 103 7.14 -5.72 1.24
CA HIS A 103 8.60 -5.75 1.18
C HIS A 103 9.07 -4.74 0.11
N PRO A 104 9.99 -3.80 0.42
CA PRO A 104 10.29 -2.66 -0.45
C PRO A 104 11.09 -3.05 -1.70
N GLY A 105 11.79 -4.18 -1.64
CA GLY A 105 12.74 -4.61 -2.65
C GLY A 105 13.81 -3.55 -2.93
N ARG A 106 14.09 -3.25 -4.20
CA ARG A 106 15.07 -2.23 -4.61
C ARG A 106 14.74 -0.77 -4.23
N GLN A 107 13.53 -0.48 -3.73
CA GLN A 107 13.13 0.90 -3.34
C GLN A 107 13.48 1.25 -1.88
N MET A 108 14.32 0.45 -1.21
CA MET A 108 14.82 0.77 0.13
C MET A 108 15.98 1.77 0.06
N GLN A 109 15.92 2.83 0.87
CA GLN A 109 16.92 3.89 0.86
C GLN A 109 18.27 3.43 1.43
N ALA A 110 19.37 3.83 0.79
CA ALA A 110 20.74 3.53 1.22
C ALA A 110 21.02 4.02 2.66
N ALA A 111 20.36 5.11 3.07
CA ALA A 111 20.47 5.66 4.41
C ALA A 111 20.03 4.68 5.51
N LEU A 112 19.25 3.64 5.21
CA LEU A 112 18.85 2.63 6.18
C LEU A 112 19.96 1.59 6.44
N GLY A 113 20.95 1.48 5.54
CA GLY A 113 22.16 0.69 5.78
C GLY A 113 21.94 -0.83 5.83
N GLN A 114 20.88 -1.34 5.21
CA GLN A 114 20.64 -2.78 5.03
C GLN A 114 20.87 -3.19 3.58
N THR A 115 21.12 -4.48 3.36
CA THR A 115 21.17 -5.07 2.03
C THR A 115 19.79 -5.02 1.38
N THR A 116 19.70 -4.46 0.17
CA THR A 116 18.45 -4.42 -0.59
C THR A 116 18.36 -5.62 -1.50
N LEU A 117 17.20 -6.27 -1.52
CA LEU A 117 16.93 -7.46 -2.32
C LEU A 117 16.04 -7.12 -3.52
N ALA A 118 16.28 -7.77 -4.65
CA ALA A 118 15.46 -7.66 -5.86
C ALA A 118 15.56 -8.94 -6.70
N PRO A 119 14.63 -9.17 -7.65
CA PRO A 119 14.73 -10.31 -8.58
C PRO A 119 16.01 -10.28 -9.43
N SER A 120 16.54 -9.11 -9.74
CA SER A 120 17.80 -8.93 -10.48
C SER A 120 18.54 -7.70 -9.98
N ALA A 121 19.85 -7.62 -10.22
CA ALA A 121 20.72 -6.49 -9.83
C ALA A 121 20.51 -5.24 -10.71
N VAL A 122 19.26 -4.79 -10.86
CA VAL A 122 18.88 -3.62 -11.68
C VAL A 122 18.66 -2.40 -10.77
N PRO A 123 19.50 -1.35 -10.86
CA PRO A 123 19.36 -0.16 -10.03
C PRO A 123 18.08 0.64 -10.36
N LEU A 124 17.61 1.42 -9.38
CA LEU A 124 16.49 2.34 -9.56
C LEU A 124 16.95 3.57 -10.37
N ALA A 125 16.18 3.98 -11.39
CA ALA A 125 16.54 5.08 -12.28
C ALA A 125 15.70 6.34 -12.00
N LEU A 126 16.13 7.14 -11.00
CA LEU A 126 15.48 8.40 -10.58
C LEU A 126 16.32 9.65 -10.89
N GLY A 127 17.23 9.56 -11.87
CA GLY A 127 18.15 10.65 -12.23
C GLY A 127 19.06 11.03 -11.05
N ALA A 128 19.05 12.29 -10.65
CA ALA A 128 19.89 12.78 -9.54
C ALA A 128 19.64 12.07 -8.19
N LEU A 129 18.44 11.50 -7.99
CA LEU A 129 18.09 10.77 -6.77
C LEU A 129 18.52 9.29 -6.79
N SER A 130 19.00 8.75 -7.91
CA SER A 130 19.39 7.33 -7.98
C SER A 130 20.43 6.95 -6.92
N LYS A 131 21.34 7.87 -6.57
CA LYS A 131 22.38 7.66 -5.54
C LYS A 131 21.83 7.45 -4.12
N GLN A 132 20.55 7.73 -3.88
CA GLN A 132 19.88 7.48 -2.61
C GLN A 132 19.46 6.02 -2.42
N PHE A 133 19.57 5.20 -3.47
CA PHE A 133 19.20 3.79 -3.46
C PHE A 133 20.42 2.95 -3.87
N PRO A 134 20.79 1.92 -3.09
CA PRO A 134 21.90 1.06 -3.46
C PRO A 134 21.49 0.14 -4.62
N VAL A 135 22.48 -0.35 -5.37
CA VAL A 135 22.26 -1.44 -6.32
C VAL A 135 21.79 -2.67 -5.52
N PRO A 136 20.64 -3.28 -5.87
CA PRO A 136 20.14 -4.41 -5.10
C PRO A 136 20.96 -5.67 -5.35
N LYS A 137 21.05 -6.52 -4.32
CA LYS A 137 21.49 -7.91 -4.45
C LYS A 137 20.39 -8.69 -5.17
N GLU A 138 20.77 -9.41 -6.22
CA GLU A 138 19.90 -10.39 -6.85
C GLU A 138 19.58 -11.53 -5.87
N MET A 139 18.30 -11.80 -5.69
CA MET A 139 17.82 -12.83 -4.77
C MET A 139 18.22 -14.24 -5.24
N THR A 140 18.74 -15.02 -4.30
CA THR A 140 18.90 -16.47 -4.44
C THR A 140 17.58 -17.19 -4.17
N GLN A 141 17.50 -18.49 -4.50
CA GLN A 141 16.35 -19.34 -4.14
C GLN A 141 16.05 -19.28 -2.63
N ALA A 142 17.09 -19.23 -1.79
CA ALA A 142 16.96 -19.14 -0.33
C ALA A 142 16.40 -17.77 0.10
N ASP A 143 16.85 -16.67 -0.51
CA ASP A 143 16.29 -15.34 -0.24
C ASP A 143 14.79 -15.29 -0.61
N ILE A 144 14.40 -15.93 -1.73
CA ILE A 144 13.00 -15.99 -2.18
C ILE A 144 12.15 -16.79 -1.21
N ALA A 145 12.64 -17.96 -0.78
CA ALA A 145 11.95 -18.82 0.19
C ALA A 145 11.79 -18.12 1.55
N GLU A 146 12.82 -17.43 2.04
CA GLU A 146 12.73 -16.66 3.28
C GLU A 146 11.67 -15.56 3.16
N VAL A 147 11.70 -14.76 2.09
CA VAL A 147 10.70 -13.71 1.89
C VAL A 147 9.28 -14.28 1.87
N GLN A 148 9.05 -15.40 1.18
CA GLN A 148 7.74 -16.06 1.18
C GLN A 148 7.28 -16.39 2.61
N GLN A 149 8.15 -17.00 3.42
CA GLN A 149 7.85 -17.32 4.81
C GLN A 149 7.56 -16.07 5.66
N ARG A 150 8.25 -14.95 5.41
CA ARG A 150 7.99 -13.67 6.10
C ARG A 150 6.59 -13.13 5.80
N PHE A 151 6.14 -13.19 4.54
CA PHE A 151 4.76 -12.81 4.19
C PHE A 151 3.73 -13.70 4.89
N VAL A 152 3.95 -15.02 4.92
CA VAL A 152 3.07 -15.98 5.60
C VAL A 152 3.00 -15.69 7.10
N ARG A 153 4.16 -15.50 7.75
CA ARG A 153 4.24 -15.21 9.19
C ARG A 153 3.55 -13.89 9.53
N ALA A 154 3.75 -12.84 8.74
CA ALA A 154 3.09 -11.55 8.94
C ALA A 154 1.56 -11.66 8.83
N ALA A 155 1.05 -12.44 7.86
CA ALA A 155 -0.39 -12.68 7.72
C ALA A 155 -0.97 -13.44 8.92
N GLN A 156 -0.27 -14.48 9.39
CA GLN A 156 -0.66 -15.23 10.58
C GLN A 156 -0.71 -14.33 11.83
N LEU A 157 0.30 -13.49 12.04
CA LEU A 157 0.36 -12.55 13.16
C LEU A 157 -0.73 -11.47 13.05
N ALA A 158 -1.06 -11.01 11.83
CA ALA A 158 -2.15 -10.07 11.62
C ALA A 158 -3.50 -10.67 12.02
N GLU A 159 -3.76 -11.93 11.66
CA GLU A 159 -4.95 -12.67 12.10
C GLU A 159 -4.99 -12.82 13.62
N GLN A 160 -3.89 -13.26 14.24
CA GLN A 160 -3.79 -13.39 15.71
C GLN A 160 -3.96 -12.05 16.46
N SER A 161 -3.71 -10.94 15.77
CA SER A 161 -3.92 -9.59 16.29
C SER A 161 -5.37 -9.10 16.11
N GLY A 162 -6.24 -9.86 15.47
CA GLY A 162 -7.66 -9.49 15.30
C GLY A 162 -7.93 -8.51 14.15
N PHE A 163 -6.98 -8.34 13.21
CA PHE A 163 -7.32 -7.78 11.89
C PHE A 163 -8.31 -8.73 11.20
N THR A 164 -9.12 -8.18 10.30
CA THR A 164 -10.13 -8.99 9.57
C THR A 164 -9.61 -9.54 8.24
N GLY A 165 -8.36 -9.21 7.89
CA GLY A 165 -7.72 -9.66 6.66
C GLY A 165 -6.33 -9.08 6.47
N VAL A 166 -5.68 -9.52 5.40
CA VAL A 166 -4.46 -8.92 4.87
C VAL A 166 -4.60 -8.54 3.41
N GLN A 167 -3.85 -7.52 3.00
CA GLN A 167 -3.63 -7.20 1.60
C GLN A 167 -2.15 -7.40 1.25
N ILE A 168 -1.86 -8.31 0.33
CA ILE A 168 -0.51 -8.55 -0.19
C ILE A 168 -0.20 -7.47 -1.22
N HIS A 169 0.87 -6.69 -0.99
CA HIS A 169 1.21 -5.58 -1.86
C HIS A 169 2.11 -6.02 -3.04
N ALA A 170 1.54 -6.07 -4.24
CA ALA A 170 2.23 -6.39 -5.49
C ALA A 170 2.15 -5.26 -6.53
N ALA A 171 2.34 -4.03 -6.08
CA ALA A 171 2.20 -2.82 -6.88
C ALA A 171 3.31 -1.82 -6.54
N HIS A 172 3.32 -0.67 -7.23
CA HIS A 172 4.12 0.50 -6.87
C HIS A 172 5.64 0.33 -6.89
N GLY A 173 6.13 -0.66 -7.65
CA GLY A 173 7.56 -0.93 -7.78
C GLY A 173 8.19 -1.53 -6.51
N TYR A 174 7.41 -2.03 -5.56
CA TYR A 174 7.91 -2.85 -4.43
C TYR A 174 8.22 -4.27 -4.88
N LEU A 175 8.71 -5.14 -3.98
CA LEU A 175 9.35 -6.40 -4.35
C LEU A 175 8.51 -7.27 -5.29
N LEU A 176 7.25 -7.54 -4.95
CA LEU A 176 6.41 -8.40 -5.79
C LEU A 176 6.10 -7.74 -7.15
N SER A 177 5.93 -6.41 -7.20
CA SER A 177 5.85 -5.65 -8.45
C SER A 177 7.15 -5.70 -9.26
N GLN A 178 8.31 -5.77 -8.60
CA GLN A 178 9.60 -5.92 -9.27
C GLN A 178 9.74 -7.31 -9.91
N PHE A 179 9.25 -8.37 -9.26
CA PHE A 179 9.19 -9.71 -9.88
C PHE A 179 8.26 -9.72 -11.08
N LEU A 180 7.12 -9.04 -10.96
CA LEU A 180 6.15 -8.92 -12.04
C LEU A 180 6.67 -8.11 -13.22
N SER A 181 7.49 -7.07 -13.06
CA SER A 181 7.91 -6.23 -14.18
C SER A 181 9.12 -6.78 -14.93
N PRO A 182 9.08 -6.91 -16.27
CA PRO A 182 10.22 -7.41 -17.05
C PRO A 182 11.38 -6.40 -17.13
N LEU A 183 11.14 -5.14 -16.75
CA LEU A 183 12.21 -4.13 -16.66
C LEU A 183 13.16 -4.39 -15.48
N THR A 184 12.61 -4.97 -14.40
CA THR A 184 13.32 -5.17 -13.13
C THR A 184 13.63 -6.64 -12.86
N ASN A 185 12.86 -7.57 -13.42
CA ASN A 185 13.11 -9.00 -13.37
C ASN A 185 13.68 -9.47 -14.70
N ARG A 186 15.00 -9.65 -14.75
CA ARG A 186 15.76 -10.12 -15.91
C ARG A 186 16.27 -11.55 -15.72
N ARG A 187 15.66 -12.30 -14.80
CA ARG A 187 16.05 -13.67 -14.49
C ARG A 187 15.73 -14.60 -15.66
N GLN A 188 16.55 -15.64 -15.80
CA GLN A 188 16.41 -16.69 -16.82
C GLN A 188 15.99 -18.03 -16.21
N ASP A 189 15.71 -18.06 -14.90
CA ASP A 189 15.24 -19.23 -14.18
C ASP A 189 13.71 -19.24 -14.05
N GLN A 190 13.17 -20.14 -13.22
CA GLN A 190 11.73 -20.30 -12.99
C GLN A 190 11.02 -19.06 -12.40
N TRP A 191 11.78 -18.03 -12.00
CA TRP A 191 11.26 -16.80 -11.41
C TRP A 191 11.25 -15.62 -12.40
N GLY A 192 11.69 -15.80 -13.65
CA GLY A 192 11.70 -14.75 -14.69
C GLY A 192 11.29 -15.24 -16.08
N GLY A 193 11.32 -14.32 -17.05
CA GLY A 193 10.86 -14.59 -18.42
C GLY A 193 9.35 -14.45 -18.56
N SER A 194 8.63 -15.57 -18.70
CA SER A 194 7.18 -15.56 -18.91
C SER A 194 6.42 -14.87 -17.76
N ILE A 195 5.20 -14.40 -18.03
CA ILE A 195 4.36 -13.80 -16.99
C ILE A 195 4.03 -14.81 -15.87
N GLU A 196 3.87 -16.09 -16.20
CA GLU A 196 3.66 -17.16 -15.22
C GLU A 196 4.85 -17.29 -14.26
N ASN A 197 6.08 -17.24 -14.77
CA ASN A 197 7.29 -17.31 -13.95
C ASN A 197 7.49 -16.02 -13.13
N ARG A 198 7.27 -14.85 -13.75
CA ARG A 198 7.33 -13.55 -13.07
C ARG A 198 6.30 -13.43 -11.95
N ALA A 199 5.10 -13.99 -12.14
CA ALA A 199 4.02 -14.00 -11.15
C ALA A 199 4.19 -15.07 -10.06
N ARG A 200 5.06 -16.08 -10.28
CA ARG A 200 5.20 -17.25 -9.41
C ARG A 200 5.32 -16.89 -7.93
N LEU A 201 6.21 -15.96 -7.57
CA LEU A 201 6.39 -15.57 -6.17
C LEU A 201 5.11 -14.99 -5.53
N LEU A 202 4.36 -14.16 -6.26
CA LEU A 202 3.08 -13.64 -5.77
C LEU A 202 2.08 -14.78 -5.55
N LEU A 203 1.94 -15.68 -6.53
CA LEU A 203 1.00 -16.79 -6.45
C LEU A 203 1.36 -17.76 -5.32
N ASP A 204 2.65 -18.04 -5.13
CA ASP A 204 3.18 -18.91 -4.07
C ASP A 204 2.94 -18.30 -2.68
N ILE A 205 3.10 -16.97 -2.54
CA ILE A 205 2.75 -16.25 -1.30
C ILE A 205 1.24 -16.31 -1.03
N VAL A 206 0.41 -16.02 -2.03
CA VAL A 206 -1.06 -16.06 -1.88
C VAL A 206 -1.52 -17.46 -1.43
N ARG A 207 -1.04 -18.51 -2.10
CA ARG A 207 -1.34 -19.91 -1.74
C ARG A 207 -0.92 -20.23 -0.32
N ALA A 208 0.30 -19.89 0.06
CA ALA A 208 0.82 -20.20 1.39
C ALA A 208 0.10 -19.40 2.50
N VAL A 209 -0.22 -18.12 2.26
CA VAL A 209 -1.01 -17.30 3.19
C VAL A 209 -2.40 -17.90 3.36
N ARG A 210 -3.12 -18.19 2.26
CA ARG A 210 -4.46 -18.77 2.30
C ARG A 210 -4.49 -20.13 3.02
N ALA A 211 -3.46 -20.95 2.84
CA ALA A 211 -3.34 -22.24 3.53
C ALA A 211 -3.05 -22.12 5.04
N THR A 212 -2.55 -20.96 5.49
CA THR A 212 -2.13 -20.74 6.88
C THR A 212 -3.18 -20.03 7.73
N VAL A 213 -3.91 -19.08 7.15
CA VAL A 213 -4.95 -18.30 7.85
C VAL A 213 -6.29 -19.04 7.87
N SER A 214 -7.19 -18.65 8.77
CA SER A 214 -8.54 -19.23 8.78
C SER A 214 -9.33 -18.91 7.49
N PRO A 215 -10.28 -19.75 7.07
CA PRO A 215 -11.14 -19.47 5.92
C PRO A 215 -11.91 -18.15 6.02
N ALA A 216 -12.26 -17.72 7.25
CA ALA A 216 -12.98 -16.47 7.50
C ALA A 216 -12.10 -15.22 7.40
N PHE A 217 -10.77 -15.37 7.42
CA PHE A 217 -9.84 -14.26 7.30
C PHE A 217 -9.64 -13.86 5.84
N VAL A 218 -9.79 -12.56 5.56
CA VAL A 218 -9.73 -12.05 4.19
C VAL A 218 -8.30 -12.02 3.66
N VAL A 219 -8.09 -12.50 2.43
CA VAL A 219 -6.82 -12.36 1.69
C VAL A 219 -7.08 -11.59 0.40
N ALA A 220 -6.52 -10.38 0.33
CA ALA A 220 -6.61 -9.50 -0.82
C ALA A 220 -5.24 -9.28 -1.48
N VAL A 221 -5.23 -8.87 -2.74
CA VAL A 221 -4.00 -8.52 -3.48
C VAL A 221 -4.12 -7.11 -4.03
N LYS A 222 -3.05 -6.32 -3.92
CA LYS A 222 -2.93 -5.02 -4.62
C LYS A 222 -2.02 -5.16 -5.82
N LEU A 223 -2.50 -4.81 -7.01
CA LEU A 223 -1.80 -4.95 -8.28
C LEU A 223 -1.73 -3.62 -9.04
N ASN A 224 -0.64 -3.41 -9.78
CA ASN A 224 -0.58 -2.31 -10.75
C ASN A 224 -1.50 -2.62 -11.95
N SER A 225 -2.18 -1.61 -12.48
CA SER A 225 -2.86 -1.69 -13.77
C SER A 225 -1.86 -1.72 -14.92
N ALA A 226 -0.77 -0.98 -14.76
CA ALA A 226 0.41 -0.93 -15.60
C ALA A 226 1.52 -0.18 -14.86
N ASP A 227 2.77 -0.36 -15.30
CA ASP A 227 3.90 0.44 -14.86
C ASP A 227 3.97 1.81 -15.55
N PHE A 228 3.24 2.00 -16.66
CA PHE A 228 3.28 3.19 -17.52
C PHE A 228 4.69 3.52 -18.04
N GLN A 229 5.50 2.47 -18.23
CA GLN A 229 6.83 2.52 -18.83
C GLN A 229 6.85 1.63 -20.08
N ARG A 230 7.50 2.09 -21.15
CA ARG A 230 7.63 1.31 -22.38
C ARG A 230 8.37 0.01 -22.07
N GLY A 231 7.75 -1.12 -22.40
CA GLY A 231 8.30 -2.45 -22.13
C GLY A 231 8.22 -2.90 -20.66
N GLY A 232 7.46 -2.20 -19.82
CA GLY A 232 7.16 -2.61 -18.44
C GLY A 232 5.91 -3.48 -18.31
N PHE A 233 5.45 -3.69 -17.08
CA PHE A 233 4.21 -4.41 -16.79
C PHE A 233 3.02 -3.73 -17.48
N SER A 234 2.32 -4.47 -18.33
CA SER A 234 1.23 -3.97 -19.16
C SER A 234 -0.16 -4.27 -18.57
N ALA A 235 -1.20 -3.73 -19.19
CA ALA A 235 -2.58 -4.08 -18.87
C ALA A 235 -2.89 -5.58 -19.15
N ASP A 236 -2.32 -6.13 -20.22
CA ASP A 236 -2.46 -7.57 -20.54
C ASP A 236 -1.74 -8.45 -19.52
N ASP A 237 -0.55 -8.05 -19.06
CA ASP A 237 0.13 -8.71 -17.95
C ASP A 237 -0.74 -8.68 -16.68
N ALA A 238 -1.35 -7.51 -16.37
CA ALA A 238 -2.25 -7.37 -15.22
C ALA A 238 -3.47 -8.30 -15.33
N LYS A 239 -4.11 -8.34 -16.50
CA LYS A 239 -5.22 -9.26 -16.81
C LYS A 239 -4.80 -10.71 -16.60
N ARG A 240 -3.64 -11.09 -17.14
CA ARG A 240 -3.11 -12.44 -17.01
C ARG A 240 -2.81 -12.82 -15.56
N VAL A 241 -2.28 -11.89 -14.75
CA VAL A 241 -2.07 -12.12 -13.31
C VAL A 241 -3.40 -12.30 -12.58
N VAL A 242 -4.43 -11.52 -12.90
CA VAL A 242 -5.77 -11.71 -12.31
C VAL A 242 -6.35 -13.08 -12.67
N GLU A 243 -6.19 -13.54 -13.92
CA GLU A 243 -6.59 -14.89 -14.33
C GLU A 243 -5.85 -15.98 -13.52
N LEU A 244 -4.56 -15.78 -13.24
CA LEU A 244 -3.76 -16.69 -12.42
C LEU A 244 -4.13 -16.66 -10.92
N LEU A 245 -4.75 -15.57 -10.44
CA LEU A 245 -5.25 -15.44 -9.07
C LEU A 245 -6.66 -16.05 -8.88
N ASN A 246 -7.45 -16.16 -9.95
CA ASN A 246 -8.81 -16.72 -9.91
C ASN A 246 -8.97 -18.08 -9.20
N PRO A 247 -8.04 -19.05 -9.30
CA PRO A 247 -8.17 -20.33 -8.61
C PRO A 247 -7.63 -20.33 -7.17
N LEU A 248 -7.19 -19.18 -6.62
CA LEU A 248 -6.45 -19.11 -5.34
C LEU A 248 -7.26 -18.53 -4.17
N ASP A 249 -8.60 -18.48 -4.27
CA ASP A 249 -9.50 -17.96 -3.23
C ASP A 249 -9.08 -16.57 -2.71
N VAL A 250 -8.71 -15.69 -3.63
CA VAL A 250 -8.49 -14.27 -3.35
C VAL A 250 -9.84 -13.58 -3.19
N ASP A 251 -10.02 -12.87 -2.09
CA ASP A 251 -11.32 -12.27 -1.75
C ASP A 251 -11.56 -10.93 -2.45
N LEU A 252 -10.47 -10.21 -2.78
CA LEU A 252 -10.53 -8.92 -3.45
C LEU A 252 -9.21 -8.60 -4.14
N VAL A 253 -9.28 -8.01 -5.33
CA VAL A 253 -8.12 -7.40 -6.01
C VAL A 253 -8.27 -5.89 -6.06
N GLU A 254 -7.31 -5.16 -5.50
CA GLU A 254 -7.19 -3.71 -5.66
C GLU A 254 -6.30 -3.37 -6.85
N LEU A 255 -6.86 -2.66 -7.82
CA LEU A 255 -6.16 -2.09 -8.96
C LEU A 255 -5.70 -0.67 -8.62
N SER A 256 -4.39 -0.44 -8.73
CA SER A 256 -3.75 0.86 -8.63
C SER A 256 -2.83 1.06 -9.84
N GLY A 257 -1.83 1.94 -9.80
CA GLY A 257 -0.85 2.02 -10.89
C GLY A 257 0.39 2.85 -10.55
N GLY A 258 1.47 2.63 -11.30
CA GLY A 258 2.72 3.38 -11.17
C GLY A 258 3.82 2.76 -10.31
N SER A 259 4.90 3.53 -10.12
CA SER A 259 6.09 3.24 -9.30
C SER A 259 6.75 4.55 -8.85
N TYR A 260 7.88 4.53 -8.13
CA TYR A 260 8.62 5.78 -7.86
C TYR A 260 9.17 6.43 -9.14
N GLU A 261 9.45 5.65 -10.18
CA GLU A 261 9.96 6.14 -11.48
C GLU A 261 8.84 6.79 -12.31
N VAL A 262 7.60 6.30 -12.16
CA VAL A 262 6.39 6.90 -12.74
C VAL A 262 5.29 6.89 -11.68
N PRO A 263 5.14 7.95 -10.87
CA PRO A 263 4.26 7.97 -9.70
C PRO A 263 2.79 8.16 -10.08
N ALA A 264 2.31 7.27 -10.94
CA ALA A 264 0.98 7.24 -11.51
C ALA A 264 -0.14 7.16 -10.45
N MET A 265 0.16 6.62 -9.26
CA MET A 265 -0.74 6.58 -8.10
C MET A 265 -1.07 7.97 -7.54
N GLN A 266 -0.27 9.00 -7.83
CA GLN A 266 -0.49 10.37 -7.33
C GLN A 266 -1.55 11.14 -8.13
N GLY A 267 -2.17 10.53 -9.15
CA GLY A 267 -3.29 11.10 -9.89
C GLY A 267 -2.93 12.19 -10.91
N GLU A 268 -1.73 12.78 -10.85
CA GLU A 268 -1.27 13.71 -11.88
C GLU A 268 -0.70 12.96 -13.09
N ALA A 269 -1.30 13.15 -14.26
CA ALA A 269 -0.72 12.68 -15.53
C ALA A 269 0.54 13.50 -15.85
N ARG A 270 1.55 12.89 -16.51
CA ARG A 270 2.73 13.63 -17.01
C ARG A 270 2.35 14.83 -17.89
N ASP A 271 1.16 14.77 -18.51
CA ASP A 271 0.67 15.76 -19.48
C ASP A 271 -0.52 16.61 -18.96
N GLY A 272 -0.84 16.56 -17.67
CA GLY A 272 -1.92 17.37 -17.07
C GLY A 272 -3.35 16.99 -17.47
N ARG A 273 -3.55 15.90 -18.22
CA ARG A 273 -4.87 15.39 -18.65
C ARG A 273 -5.46 14.39 -17.64
N THR A 274 -5.98 14.90 -16.52
CA THR A 274 -6.58 14.06 -15.46
C THR A 274 -7.78 13.23 -15.95
N LEU A 275 -8.62 13.80 -16.82
CA LEU A 275 -9.82 13.13 -17.35
C LEU A 275 -9.50 11.90 -18.21
N ALA A 276 -8.50 11.99 -19.09
CA ALA A 276 -8.08 10.85 -19.92
C ALA A 276 -7.53 9.70 -19.08
N ARG A 277 -6.90 10.02 -17.95
CA ARG A 277 -6.37 9.05 -17.00
C ARG A 277 -7.46 8.38 -16.17
N GLU A 278 -8.44 9.16 -15.69
CA GLU A 278 -9.63 8.63 -15.01
C GLU A 278 -10.40 7.69 -15.94
N ALA A 279 -10.60 8.07 -17.20
CA ALA A 279 -11.23 7.23 -18.22
C ALA A 279 -10.44 5.94 -18.48
N TYR A 280 -9.11 6.03 -18.62
CA TYR A 280 -8.23 4.86 -18.79
C TYR A 280 -8.35 3.86 -17.63
N PHE A 281 -8.35 4.33 -16.37
CA PHE A 281 -8.51 3.44 -15.22
C PHE A 281 -9.89 2.77 -15.19
N LEU A 282 -10.94 3.47 -15.60
CA LEU A 282 -12.29 2.91 -15.67
C LEU A 282 -12.43 1.86 -16.78
N GLU A 283 -11.89 2.13 -17.98
CA GLU A 283 -11.85 1.17 -19.09
C GLU A 283 -11.07 -0.09 -18.68
N PHE A 284 -9.86 0.10 -18.14
CA PHE A 284 -9.05 -1.00 -17.64
C PHE A 284 -9.76 -1.82 -16.56
N ALA A 285 -10.42 -1.16 -15.60
CA ALA A 285 -11.16 -1.85 -14.54
C ALA A 285 -12.30 -2.71 -15.11
N ARG A 286 -12.95 -2.29 -16.20
CA ARG A 286 -13.97 -3.08 -16.89
C ARG A 286 -13.37 -4.32 -17.56
N ASP A 287 -12.22 -4.19 -18.22
CA ASP A 287 -11.54 -5.31 -18.88
C ASP A 287 -11.09 -6.38 -17.87
N ILE A 288 -10.58 -5.96 -16.72
CA ILE A 288 -10.23 -6.88 -15.62
C ILE A 288 -11.49 -7.48 -14.99
N ALA A 289 -12.57 -6.70 -14.83
CA ALA A 289 -13.82 -7.20 -14.28
C ALA A 289 -14.43 -8.33 -15.13
N ALA A 290 -14.15 -8.34 -16.45
CA ALA A 290 -14.61 -9.39 -17.34
C ALA A 290 -13.92 -10.76 -17.11
N VAL A 291 -12.74 -10.79 -16.46
CA VAL A 291 -12.00 -12.03 -16.18
C VAL A 291 -11.89 -12.37 -14.69
N ALA A 292 -12.07 -11.39 -13.80
CA ALA A 292 -11.95 -11.57 -12.36
C ALA A 292 -13.14 -12.35 -11.81
N ARG A 293 -12.87 -13.40 -11.02
CA ARG A 293 -13.90 -14.11 -10.23
C ARG A 293 -14.18 -13.44 -8.90
N MET A 294 -13.23 -12.64 -8.41
CA MET A 294 -13.33 -11.90 -7.16
C MET A 294 -13.73 -10.43 -7.40
N PRO A 295 -14.34 -9.78 -6.40
CA PRO A 295 -14.57 -8.34 -6.40
C PRO A 295 -13.32 -7.51 -6.71
N LEU A 296 -13.50 -6.45 -7.50
CA LEU A 296 -12.45 -5.46 -7.77
C LEU A 296 -12.63 -4.19 -6.94
N MET A 297 -11.51 -3.65 -6.47
CA MET A 297 -11.40 -2.31 -5.92
C MET A 297 -10.53 -1.45 -6.83
N VAL A 298 -10.91 -0.18 -7.03
CA VAL A 298 -10.08 0.78 -7.77
C VAL A 298 -9.69 1.95 -6.87
N THR A 299 -8.41 2.34 -6.95
CA THR A 299 -7.87 3.49 -6.22
C THR A 299 -7.07 4.40 -7.15
N GLY A 300 -7.38 5.70 -7.11
CA GLY A 300 -6.58 6.74 -7.77
C GLY A 300 -7.36 8.02 -8.05
N GLY A 301 -7.01 9.14 -7.40
CA GLY A 301 -7.62 10.46 -7.68
C GLY A 301 -9.07 10.66 -7.22
N ILE A 302 -9.75 9.62 -6.72
CA ILE A 302 -11.15 9.68 -6.31
C ILE A 302 -11.29 10.50 -5.02
N ARG A 303 -12.04 11.61 -5.11
CA ARG A 303 -12.32 12.53 -3.98
C ARG A 303 -13.73 13.11 -3.96
N ARG A 304 -14.54 12.83 -4.99
CA ARG A 304 -15.90 13.35 -5.16
C ARG A 304 -16.87 12.19 -5.11
N ARG A 305 -17.97 12.34 -4.36
CA ARG A 305 -19.02 11.33 -4.25
C ARG A 305 -19.52 10.86 -5.62
N ALA A 306 -19.86 11.80 -6.51
CA ALA A 306 -20.35 11.49 -7.85
C ALA A 306 -19.38 10.61 -8.68
N VAL A 307 -18.06 10.81 -8.54
CA VAL A 307 -17.05 9.97 -9.21
C VAL A 307 -17.01 8.58 -8.61
N ALA A 308 -17.09 8.47 -7.28
CA ALA A 308 -17.16 7.18 -6.60
C ALA A 308 -18.43 6.40 -6.99
N GLU A 309 -19.58 7.07 -7.12
CA GLU A 309 -20.83 6.49 -7.61
C GLU A 309 -20.69 5.97 -9.05
N GLN A 310 -20.04 6.73 -9.94
CA GLN A 310 -19.75 6.29 -11.31
C GLN A 310 -18.87 5.04 -11.36
N VAL A 311 -17.84 4.95 -10.50
CA VAL A 311 -16.97 3.76 -10.40
C VAL A 311 -17.76 2.54 -9.97
N VAL A 312 -18.61 2.64 -8.95
CA VAL A 312 -19.44 1.50 -8.52
C VAL A 312 -20.49 1.14 -9.57
N ALA A 313 -21.07 2.15 -10.24
CA ALA A 313 -22.01 1.93 -11.34
C ALA A 313 -21.36 1.21 -12.54
N SER A 314 -20.04 1.33 -12.72
CA SER A 314 -19.32 0.67 -13.81
C SER A 314 -18.97 -0.80 -13.55
N GLY A 315 -19.46 -1.39 -12.45
CA GLY A 315 -19.20 -2.79 -12.09
C GLY A 315 -18.05 -3.00 -11.09
N VAL A 316 -17.32 -1.95 -10.72
CA VAL A 316 -16.28 -2.05 -9.68
C VAL A 316 -16.93 -2.22 -8.31
N ALA A 317 -16.49 -3.21 -7.55
CA ALA A 317 -17.15 -3.57 -6.31
C ALA A 317 -16.89 -2.58 -5.16
N MET A 318 -15.70 -1.96 -5.16
CA MET A 318 -15.24 -1.08 -4.08
C MET A 318 -14.40 0.10 -4.58
N VAL A 319 -14.51 1.23 -3.90
CA VAL A 319 -13.78 2.47 -4.21
C VAL A 319 -12.76 2.75 -3.12
N GLY A 320 -11.49 2.86 -3.51
CA GLY A 320 -10.42 3.29 -2.61
C GLY A 320 -10.14 4.77 -2.66
N ILE A 321 -10.08 5.38 -1.48
CA ILE A 321 -9.82 6.80 -1.28
C ILE A 321 -8.60 6.95 -0.37
N ALA A 322 -7.58 7.68 -0.82
CA ALA A 322 -6.35 7.93 -0.05
C ALA A 322 -6.29 9.39 0.41
N THR A 323 -5.77 10.28 -0.43
CA THR A 323 -5.46 11.68 -0.08
C THR A 323 -6.65 12.45 0.49
N ALA A 324 -7.86 12.26 -0.03
CA ALA A 324 -9.04 12.94 0.50
C ALA A 324 -9.34 12.54 1.95
N LEU A 325 -9.19 11.26 2.30
CA LEU A 325 -9.35 10.76 3.68
C LEU A 325 -8.19 11.12 4.61
N SER A 326 -7.03 11.52 4.07
CA SER A 326 -5.98 12.15 4.89
C SER A 326 -6.35 13.57 5.33
N ILE A 327 -7.23 14.25 4.58
CA ILE A 327 -7.68 15.62 4.86
C ILE A 327 -8.95 15.62 5.69
N ASP A 328 -9.93 14.83 5.28
CA ASP A 328 -11.22 14.70 5.95
C ASP A 328 -11.51 13.22 6.19
N PRO A 329 -11.22 12.69 7.39
CA PRO A 329 -11.47 11.29 7.69
C PRO A 329 -12.97 10.97 7.75
N ASN A 330 -13.84 11.97 7.89
CA ASN A 330 -15.30 11.78 8.02
C ASN A 330 -16.03 11.64 6.68
N LEU A 331 -15.30 11.75 5.57
CA LEU A 331 -15.84 11.77 4.20
C LEU A 331 -16.91 10.69 3.93
N PRO A 332 -16.74 9.40 4.33
CA PRO A 332 -17.74 8.37 4.05
C PRO A 332 -19.05 8.61 4.82
N ARG A 333 -18.96 9.01 6.09
CA ARG A 333 -20.10 9.37 6.93
C ARG A 333 -20.81 10.62 6.41
N ASP A 334 -20.06 11.63 6.02
CA ASP A 334 -20.62 12.88 5.50
C ASP A 334 -21.32 12.67 4.14
N TRP A 335 -20.74 11.88 3.24
CA TRP A 335 -21.40 11.50 1.99
C TRP A 335 -22.69 10.71 2.24
N ARG A 336 -22.70 9.82 3.25
CA ARG A 336 -23.93 9.08 3.64
C ARG A 336 -25.02 10.02 4.13
N ALA A 337 -24.64 11.09 4.83
CA ALA A 337 -25.54 12.14 5.32
C ALA A 337 -25.92 13.18 4.25
N GLY A 338 -25.51 12.99 2.98
CA GLY A 338 -25.84 13.91 1.89
C GLY A 338 -24.99 15.18 1.85
N LYS A 339 -23.87 15.24 2.58
CA LYS A 339 -22.91 16.35 2.46
C LYS A 339 -21.88 16.02 1.38
N ASP A 340 -21.86 16.78 0.31
CA ASP A 340 -20.96 16.53 -0.83
C ASP A 340 -19.57 17.17 -0.66
N SER A 341 -18.92 16.94 0.48
CA SER A 341 -17.55 17.41 0.70
C SER A 341 -16.57 16.73 -0.28
N ALA A 342 -15.59 17.51 -0.77
CA ALA A 342 -14.59 17.04 -1.73
C ALA A 342 -13.22 17.66 -1.46
N PRO A 343 -12.58 17.33 -0.32
CA PRO A 343 -11.34 17.96 0.12
C PRO A 343 -10.20 17.79 -0.90
N VAL A 344 -9.31 18.79 -0.96
CA VAL A 344 -8.20 18.82 -1.93
C VAL A 344 -6.98 19.52 -1.34
N LEU A 345 -5.79 19.10 -1.77
CA LEU A 345 -4.54 19.78 -1.49
C LEU A 345 -4.26 20.86 -2.54
N GLN A 346 -3.46 21.87 -2.17
CA GLN A 346 -2.99 22.85 -3.14
C GLN A 346 -2.07 22.20 -4.19
N PRO A 347 -2.27 22.46 -5.49
CA PRO A 347 -1.39 21.94 -6.55
C PRO A 347 0.05 22.45 -6.39
N ILE A 348 1.04 21.57 -6.56
CA ILE A 348 2.45 21.92 -6.42
C ILE A 348 3.07 22.12 -7.80
N ARG A 349 3.32 23.38 -8.17
CA ARG A 349 3.81 23.78 -9.51
C ARG A 349 5.33 23.94 -9.61
N TRP A 350 6.09 23.16 -8.84
CA TRP A 350 7.56 23.27 -8.82
C TRP A 350 8.18 22.77 -10.14
N LYS A 351 9.23 23.46 -10.62
CA LYS A 351 9.93 23.11 -11.87
C LYS A 351 10.53 21.71 -11.82
N ASN A 352 11.14 21.36 -10.69
CA ASN A 352 11.65 20.02 -10.46
C ASN A 352 10.50 19.08 -10.05
N LYS A 353 10.05 18.24 -11.00
CA LYS A 353 8.92 17.32 -10.81
C LYS A 353 9.14 16.30 -9.71
N VAL A 354 10.38 15.85 -9.50
CA VAL A 354 10.74 14.90 -8.45
C VAL A 354 10.57 15.57 -7.07
N LEU A 355 11.08 16.79 -6.91
CA LEU A 355 10.86 17.57 -5.69
C LEU A 355 9.38 17.89 -5.47
N GLY A 356 8.64 18.17 -6.54
CA GLY A 356 7.18 18.37 -6.48
C GLY A 356 6.45 17.13 -5.95
N ALA A 357 6.78 15.94 -6.44
CA ALA A 357 6.22 14.68 -5.97
C ALA A 357 6.57 14.39 -4.50
N LEU A 358 7.82 14.62 -4.09
CA LEU A 358 8.23 14.50 -2.68
C LEU A 358 7.48 15.48 -1.78
N ALA A 359 7.29 16.72 -2.23
CA ALA A 359 6.52 17.72 -1.49
C ALA A 359 5.03 17.34 -1.39
N ASN A 360 4.45 16.75 -2.44
CA ASN A 360 3.07 16.25 -2.39
C ASN A 360 2.91 15.18 -1.32
N MET A 361 3.80 14.18 -1.31
CA MET A 361 3.84 13.16 -0.26
C MET A 361 4.00 13.77 1.14
N ALA A 362 4.82 14.83 1.27
CA ALA A 362 5.01 15.52 2.53
C ALA A 362 3.78 16.29 3.01
N VAL A 363 3.03 16.91 2.11
CA VAL A 363 1.78 17.58 2.44
C VAL A 363 0.72 16.58 2.90
N VAL A 364 0.64 15.40 2.27
CA VAL A 364 -0.24 14.30 2.73
C VAL A 364 0.18 13.80 4.12
N LYS A 365 1.46 13.44 4.31
CA LYS A 365 2.00 13.00 5.60
C LYS A 365 1.83 14.05 6.71
N PHE A 366 1.87 15.33 6.36
CA PHE A 366 1.56 16.41 7.30
C PHE A 366 0.12 16.35 7.81
N GLN A 367 -0.86 16.01 6.96
CA GLN A 367 -2.25 15.85 7.41
C GLN A 367 -2.40 14.66 8.35
N LEU A 368 -1.80 13.52 7.98
CA LEU A 368 -1.77 12.31 8.82
C LEU A 368 -1.16 12.62 10.20
N THR A 369 -0.07 13.37 10.23
CA THR A 369 0.61 13.77 11.47
C THR A 369 -0.32 14.61 12.34
N ARG A 370 -1.03 15.57 11.76
CA ARG A 370 -1.98 16.40 12.52
C ARG A 370 -3.13 15.58 13.11
N LEU A 371 -3.71 14.68 12.33
CA LEU A 371 -4.73 13.75 12.83
C LEU A 371 -4.20 12.86 13.96
N SER A 372 -2.98 12.32 13.82
CA SER A 372 -2.31 11.52 14.86
C SER A 372 -2.03 12.30 16.15
N GLU A 373 -1.92 13.63 16.07
CA GLU A 373 -1.76 14.58 17.17
C GLU A 373 -3.11 15.07 17.73
N GLY A 374 -4.25 14.58 17.24
CA GLY A 374 -5.59 15.06 17.64
C GLY A 374 -5.93 16.47 17.13
N ARG A 375 -5.21 16.97 16.13
CA ARG A 375 -5.37 18.31 15.56
C ARG A 375 -6.17 18.26 14.27
N ARG A 376 -6.94 19.32 14.00
CA ARG A 376 -7.59 19.53 12.68
C ARG A 376 -6.54 19.55 11.58
N THR A 377 -6.84 18.96 10.43
CA THR A 377 -5.97 19.00 9.23
C THR A 377 -5.78 20.44 8.73
N ASN A 378 -4.74 20.66 7.93
CA ASN A 378 -4.46 21.94 7.28
C ASN A 378 -4.00 21.70 5.83
N PRO A 379 -4.95 21.63 4.87
CA PRO A 379 -4.66 21.45 3.45
C PRO A 379 -3.90 22.60 2.80
N GLN A 380 -3.85 23.77 3.47
CA GLN A 380 -3.19 24.99 3.01
C GLN A 380 -1.74 25.10 3.52
N VAL A 381 -1.18 24.03 4.09
CA VAL A 381 0.21 24.03 4.55
C VAL A 381 1.17 24.32 3.38
N SER A 382 2.18 25.15 3.63
CA SER A 382 3.26 25.38 2.67
C SER A 382 3.96 24.05 2.32
N PRO A 383 4.03 23.67 1.04
CA PRO A 383 4.71 22.43 0.62
C PRO A 383 6.19 22.38 1.03
N LEU A 384 6.87 23.54 1.01
CA LEU A 384 8.27 23.63 1.45
C LEU A 384 8.39 23.35 2.96
N ARG A 385 7.49 23.93 3.78
CA ARG A 385 7.48 23.70 5.23
C ARG A 385 7.19 22.24 5.56
N ALA A 386 6.22 21.64 4.88
CA ALA A 386 5.90 20.22 5.05
C ALA A 386 7.09 19.32 4.68
N LEU A 387 7.73 19.59 3.54
CA LEU A 387 8.89 18.84 3.06
C LEU A 387 10.09 18.95 4.03
N VAL A 388 10.45 20.16 4.46
CA VAL A 388 11.56 20.37 5.41
C VAL A 388 11.30 19.64 6.73
N ARG A 389 10.09 19.75 7.29
CA ARG A 389 9.71 19.04 8.52
C ARG A 389 9.85 17.52 8.34
N GLN A 390 9.39 16.97 7.23
CA GLN A 390 9.53 15.54 6.94
C GLN A 390 11.00 15.12 6.83
N GLN A 391 11.84 15.89 6.14
CA GLN A 391 13.26 15.54 5.96
C GLN A 391 14.01 15.54 7.30
N LEU A 392 13.77 16.53 8.17
CA LEU A 392 14.36 16.57 9.51
C LEU A 392 13.92 15.38 10.36
N ALA A 393 12.62 15.05 10.34
CA ALA A 393 12.10 13.88 11.04
C ALA A 393 12.73 12.58 10.52
N ALA A 394 12.83 12.42 9.20
CA ALA A 394 13.39 11.24 8.56
C ALA A 394 14.87 11.04 8.93
N GLN A 395 15.67 12.10 9.06
CA GLN A 395 17.06 12.01 9.51
C GLN A 395 17.15 11.47 10.95
N CYS A 396 16.35 11.99 11.88
CA CYS A 396 16.30 11.52 13.26
C CYS A 396 15.81 10.06 13.35
N GLN A 397 14.76 9.73 12.61
CA GLN A 397 14.22 8.37 12.54
C GLN A 397 15.22 7.39 11.94
N THR A 398 15.98 7.78 10.91
CA THR A 398 17.02 6.93 10.31
C THR A 398 18.10 6.56 11.32
N ARG A 399 18.52 7.51 12.18
CA ARG A 399 19.47 7.22 13.26
C ARG A 399 18.89 6.24 14.28
N ARG A 400 17.61 6.40 14.65
CA ARG A 400 16.90 5.49 15.56
C ARG A 400 16.79 4.08 14.97
N TYR A 401 16.40 3.96 13.70
CA TYR A 401 16.34 2.69 12.98
C TYR A 401 17.67 1.96 12.98
N ARG A 402 18.78 2.66 12.63
CA ARG A 402 20.12 2.06 12.64
C ARG A 402 20.51 1.56 14.03
N LYS A 403 20.18 2.31 15.09
CA LYS A 403 20.42 1.88 16.48
C LYS A 403 19.58 0.65 16.84
N TRP A 404 18.32 0.61 16.42
CA TRP A 404 17.44 -0.55 16.63
C TRP A 404 17.98 -1.80 15.92
N MET A 405 18.38 -1.69 14.64
CA MET A 405 18.99 -2.80 13.89
C MET A 405 20.29 -3.30 14.51
N ALA A 406 21.16 -2.38 14.97
CA ALA A 406 22.38 -2.75 15.68
C ALA A 406 22.07 -3.50 16.99
N GLY A 407 21.03 -3.09 17.71
CA GLY A 407 20.55 -3.79 18.90
C GLY A 407 20.04 -5.21 18.60
N ARG A 408 19.28 -5.39 17.51
CA ARG A 408 18.78 -6.71 17.07
C ARG A 408 19.91 -7.66 16.67
N ALA A 409 20.97 -7.15 16.04
CA ALA A 409 22.12 -7.96 15.63
C ALA A 409 22.98 -8.45 16.81
N ALA A 410 22.96 -7.73 17.94
CA ALA A 410 23.76 -8.06 19.12
C ALA A 410 23.17 -9.19 19.99
N GLY A 411 21.95 -9.67 19.70
CA GLY A 411 21.23 -10.64 20.53
C GLY A 411 20.80 -10.09 21.90
N PRO A 412 20.06 -10.86 22.72
CA PRO A 412 19.85 -10.49 24.11
C PRO A 412 21.21 -10.48 24.81
N ARG A 413 21.57 -9.38 25.49
CA ARG A 413 22.71 -9.40 26.42
C ARG A 413 22.35 -10.41 27.51
N ALA A 414 23.15 -11.48 27.60
CA ALA A 414 23.04 -12.53 28.60
C ALA A 414 23.14 -11.99 30.03
#